data_AF-A0A537KLN1-F1
#
_entry.id   AF-A0A537KLN1-F1
#
_cell.length_a   1.000
_cell.length_b   1.000
_cell.length_c   1.000
_cell.angle_alpha   90.00
_cell.angle_beta   90.00
_cell.angle_gamma   90.00
#
_symmetry.space_group_name_H-M   'P 1'
#
loop_
_entity.id
_entity.type
_entity.pdbx_description
1 polymer ?
#
loop_
_entity_poly.entity_id
_entity_poly.type
_entity_poly.pdbx_seq_one_letter_code
_entity_poly.pdbx_strand_id
1 'polypeptide(L)'
;MYNTSSKDDQLKFDAKDKNETIGIPVVYVLKPAAQKYFSDASASLDIKLKVDIGEKKRTGHNVIGYIENGAATTVILGAHFDHLGYGEDGNSMLRTGEHLIHNGADDNASGTAALIELARLLKESKLNKNNYLFIAFSGEELGLFGSKYFADNPTINLSSVNYMINLDMVGRLNDSTKVLTIGGYGTSPEWASLINLKSKKSPFVIKIDS
;
A
#
# COMPACT_ATOMS: atom_id res chain seq x y z
N MET A 1 13.82 20.92 28.77
CA MET A 1 15.29 20.84 28.66
C MET A 1 15.68 21.39 27.30
N TYR A 2 16.54 22.40 27.24
CA TYR A 2 17.04 22.96 25.99
C TYR A 2 18.42 22.38 25.70
N ASN A 3 18.67 21.92 24.48
CA ASN A 3 20.02 21.64 24.03
C ASN A 3 20.71 22.99 23.76
N THR A 4 21.61 23.41 24.64
CA THR A 4 22.39 24.66 24.51
C THR A 4 23.70 24.47 23.74
N SER A 5 23.97 23.27 23.24
CA SER A 5 25.19 23.00 22.50
C SER A 5 25.16 23.66 21.11
N SER A 6 26.33 24.02 20.60
CA SER A 6 26.51 24.44 19.20
C SER A 6 26.42 23.28 18.21
N LYS A 7 26.22 22.05 18.70
CA LYS A 7 26.03 20.86 17.87
C LYS A 7 24.60 20.86 17.35
N ASP A 8 24.47 20.71 16.04
CA ASP A 8 23.20 20.31 15.43
C ASP A 8 22.83 18.94 16.03
N ASP A 9 21.77 18.92 16.85
CA ASP A 9 21.24 17.71 17.47
C ASP A 9 20.59 16.78 16.45
N GLN A 10 20.46 17.21 15.18
CA GLN A 10 19.79 16.47 14.12
C GLN A 10 18.38 16.03 14.54
N LEU A 11 17.76 16.73 15.49
CA LEU A 11 16.39 16.47 15.93
C LEU A 11 15.45 16.83 14.78
N LYS A 12 15.25 15.85 13.91
CA LYS A 12 14.27 15.87 12.84
C LYS A 12 13.07 15.09 13.36
N PHE A 13 11.89 15.60 13.06
CA PHE A 13 10.69 14.80 13.18
C PHE A 13 10.88 13.54 12.32
N ASP A 14 11.01 12.39 12.97
CA ASP A 14 11.04 11.10 12.29
C ASP A 14 9.64 10.50 12.35
N ALA A 15 8.93 10.60 11.22
CA ALA A 15 7.61 10.01 11.07
C ALA A 15 7.62 8.48 11.21
N LYS A 16 8.80 7.85 11.19
CA LYS A 16 9.00 6.40 11.33
C LYS A 16 9.50 5.99 12.72
N ASP A 17 9.58 6.93 13.67
CA ASP A 17 9.97 6.60 15.03
C ASP A 17 9.00 5.57 15.64
N LYS A 18 9.56 4.51 16.23
CA LYS A 18 8.83 3.42 16.91
C LYS A 18 9.10 3.38 18.41
N ASN A 19 9.77 4.40 18.95
CA ASN A 19 9.97 4.54 20.38
C ASN A 19 8.63 4.56 21.12
N GLU A 20 8.65 4.13 22.38
CA GLU A 20 7.45 4.11 23.21
C GLU A 20 6.82 5.50 23.30
N THR A 21 5.51 5.55 23.10
CA THR A 21 4.73 6.77 23.29
C THR A 21 4.69 7.14 24.76
N ILE A 22 5.07 8.37 25.08
CA ILE A 22 4.93 8.92 26.42
C ILE A 22 3.57 9.61 26.57
N GLY A 23 2.93 9.47 27.73
CA GLY A 23 1.60 10.02 28.01
C GLY A 23 1.54 11.55 28.18
N ILE A 24 2.61 12.27 27.84
CA ILE A 24 2.69 13.73 27.91
C ILE A 24 3.00 14.30 26.52
N PRO A 25 2.30 15.38 26.09
CA PRO A 25 2.62 16.03 24.83
C PRO A 25 4.01 16.67 24.91
N VAL A 26 4.86 16.38 23.92
CA VAL A 26 6.16 17.04 23.75
C VAL A 26 6.07 18.00 22.58
N VAL A 27 6.46 19.26 22.81
CA VAL A 27 6.49 20.30 21.78
C VAL A 27 7.92 20.75 21.57
N TYR A 28 8.35 20.73 20.32
CA TYR A 28 9.65 21.24 19.90
C TYR A 28 9.51 22.68 19.43
N VAL A 29 10.41 23.55 19.89
CA VAL A 29 10.50 24.94 19.44
C VAL A 29 11.65 25.06 18.45
N LEU A 30 11.37 25.59 17.26
CA LEU A 30 12.40 25.80 16.24
C LEU A 30 13.46 26.81 16.73
N LYS A 31 14.72 26.62 16.33
CA LYS A 31 15.86 27.47 16.73
C LYS A 31 15.61 28.99 16.56
N PRO A 32 15.02 29.50 15.46
CA PRO A 32 14.70 30.92 15.34
C PRO A 32 13.68 31.42 16.36
N ALA A 33 12.67 30.58 16.70
CA ALA A 33 11.68 30.92 17.72
C ALA A 33 12.30 30.88 19.13
N ALA A 34 13.18 29.89 19.39
CA ALA A 34 13.96 29.82 20.61
C ALA A 34 14.79 31.10 20.84
N GLN A 35 15.54 31.53 19.83
CA GLN A 35 16.35 32.75 19.90
C GLN A 35 15.52 34.03 20.05
N LYS A 36 14.31 34.07 19.48
CA LYS A 36 13.46 35.26 19.55
C LYS A 36 12.71 35.40 20.87
N TYR A 37 12.20 34.30 21.41
CA TYR A 37 11.26 34.33 22.54
C TYR A 37 11.84 33.75 23.84
N PHE A 38 12.97 33.05 23.78
CA PHE A 38 13.58 32.32 24.90
C PHE A 38 15.10 32.61 25.01
N SER A 39 15.53 33.83 24.65
CA SER A 39 16.94 34.23 24.63
C SER A 39 17.56 34.48 26.02
N ASP A 40 16.74 34.88 26.99
CA ASP A 40 17.16 35.06 28.38
C ASP A 40 16.76 33.82 29.20
N ALA A 41 17.77 33.01 29.55
CA ALA A 41 17.57 31.80 30.34
C ALA A 41 17.14 32.06 31.79
N SER A 42 17.25 33.31 32.27
CA SER A 42 16.84 33.71 33.62
C SER A 42 15.43 34.32 33.67
N ALA A 43 14.84 34.62 32.51
CA ALA A 43 13.51 35.22 32.42
C ALA A 43 12.43 34.23 32.84
N SER A 44 11.48 34.70 33.64
CA SER A 44 10.22 34.01 33.88
C SER A 44 9.20 34.41 32.82
N LEU A 45 8.68 33.44 32.08
CA LEU A 45 7.72 33.66 31.00
C LEU A 45 6.38 33.00 31.37
N ASP A 46 5.27 33.73 31.21
CA ASP A 46 3.93 33.15 31.27
C ASP A 46 3.57 32.60 29.89
N ILE A 47 3.53 31.27 29.76
CA ILE A 47 3.24 30.58 28.50
C ILE A 47 1.90 29.87 28.64
N LYS A 48 0.93 30.28 27.82
CA LYS A 48 -0.35 29.58 27.69
C LYS A 48 -0.38 28.81 26.37
N LEU A 49 -0.42 27.49 26.48
CA LEU A 49 -0.46 26.58 25.34
C LEU A 49 -1.69 25.67 25.46
N LYS A 50 -2.42 25.51 24.35
CA LYS A 50 -3.44 24.49 24.19
C LYS A 50 -2.97 23.52 23.12
N VAL A 51 -2.78 22.26 23.50
CA VAL A 51 -2.40 21.17 22.60
C VAL A 51 -3.56 20.21 22.49
N ASP A 52 -3.93 19.85 21.27
CA ASP A 52 -4.93 18.84 20.98
C ASP A 52 -4.27 17.77 20.09
N ILE A 53 -4.17 16.53 20.61
CA ILE A 53 -3.59 15.38 19.91
C ILE A 53 -4.69 14.33 19.81
N GLY A 54 -5.10 14.04 18.59
CA GLY A 54 -6.08 13.00 18.30
C GLY A 54 -5.49 11.94 17.38
N GLU A 55 -5.90 10.68 17.58
CA GLU A 55 -5.64 9.62 16.61
C GLU A 55 -6.45 9.91 15.34
N LYS A 56 -5.76 9.97 14.19
CA LYS A 56 -6.45 9.95 12.90
C LYS A 56 -6.86 8.51 12.60
N LYS A 57 -8.14 8.20 12.77
CA LYS A 57 -8.73 6.92 12.38
C LYS A 57 -9.47 7.07 11.06
N ARG A 58 -9.19 6.15 10.13
CA ARG A 58 -9.94 5.97 8.89
C ARG A 58 -10.38 4.51 8.83
N THR A 59 -11.58 4.27 8.31
CA THR A 59 -12.09 2.91 8.12
C THR A 59 -11.99 2.53 6.65
N GLY A 60 -11.19 1.51 6.34
CA GLY A 60 -11.11 0.91 5.01
C GLY A 60 -12.00 -0.34 4.93
N HIS A 61 -12.47 -0.69 3.73
CA HIS A 61 -13.31 -1.88 3.51
C HIS A 61 -12.74 -2.67 2.34
N ASN A 62 -12.39 -3.93 2.57
CA ASN A 62 -12.17 -4.85 1.45
C ASN A 62 -13.53 -5.21 0.85
N VAL A 63 -13.62 -5.20 -0.48
CA VAL A 63 -14.82 -5.67 -1.20
C VAL A 63 -14.53 -7.05 -1.76
N ILE A 64 -15.38 -8.01 -1.44
CA ILE A 64 -15.16 -9.42 -1.77
C ILE A 64 -16.32 -9.94 -2.63
N GLY A 65 -15.99 -10.60 -3.74
CA GLY A 65 -16.90 -11.38 -4.56
C GLY A 65 -16.48 -12.85 -4.60
N TYR A 66 -17.45 -13.77 -4.63
CA TYR A 66 -17.15 -15.21 -4.65
C TYR A 66 -17.99 -15.95 -5.69
N ILE A 67 -17.33 -16.77 -6.49
CA ILE A 67 -17.94 -17.71 -7.43
C ILE A 67 -17.74 -19.12 -6.88
N GLU A 68 -18.84 -19.70 -6.40
CA GLU A 68 -18.90 -21.08 -5.93
C GLU A 68 -19.21 -22.02 -7.10
N ASN A 69 -18.27 -22.92 -7.40
CA ASN A 69 -18.36 -23.92 -8.46
C ASN A 69 -18.48 -25.36 -7.91
N GLY A 70 -18.52 -25.53 -6.59
CA GLY A 70 -18.46 -26.82 -5.92
C GLY A 70 -17.08 -27.48 -5.96
N ALA A 71 -16.03 -26.69 -6.23
CA ALA A 71 -14.68 -27.20 -6.36
C ALA A 71 -14.00 -27.39 -4.98
N ALA A 72 -13.00 -28.29 -4.93
CA ALA A 72 -12.23 -28.53 -3.71
C ALA A 72 -11.26 -27.38 -3.37
N THR A 73 -10.88 -26.58 -4.38
CA THR A 73 -9.86 -25.54 -4.27
C THR A 73 -10.38 -24.18 -4.72
N THR A 74 -9.85 -23.13 -4.10
CA THR A 74 -10.16 -21.73 -4.43
C THR A 74 -8.93 -21.03 -5.01
N VAL A 75 -9.14 -20.22 -6.05
CA VAL A 75 -8.15 -19.26 -6.57
C VAL A 75 -8.55 -17.86 -6.13
N ILE A 76 -7.61 -17.12 -5.56
CA ILE A 76 -7.83 -15.72 -5.20
C ILE A 76 -7.30 -14.82 -6.31
N LEU A 77 -8.12 -13.86 -6.73
CA LEU A 77 -7.76 -12.76 -7.61
C LEU A 77 -7.89 -11.47 -6.81
N GLY A 78 -6.81 -10.70 -6.71
CA GLY A 78 -6.79 -9.49 -5.88
C GLY A 78 -6.27 -8.27 -6.65
N ALA A 79 -6.75 -7.11 -6.28
CA ALA A 79 -6.22 -5.79 -6.62
C ALA A 79 -6.49 -4.86 -5.44
N HIS A 80 -5.79 -3.74 -5.29
CA HIS A 80 -6.26 -2.69 -4.38
C HIS A 80 -7.00 -1.62 -5.16
N PHE A 81 -7.99 -0.99 -4.51
CA PHE A 81 -8.81 0.05 -5.12
C PHE A 81 -8.69 1.41 -4.42
N ASP A 82 -8.00 1.46 -3.28
CA ASP A 82 -7.61 2.74 -2.68
C ASP A 82 -6.46 3.39 -3.46
N HIS A 83 -6.35 4.71 -3.33
CA HIS A 83 -5.25 5.47 -3.86
C HIS A 83 -5.00 6.73 -3.02
N LEU A 84 -3.92 7.45 -3.33
CA LEU A 84 -3.36 8.56 -2.55
C LEU A 84 -4.27 9.80 -2.39
N GLY A 85 -5.35 9.93 -3.17
CA GLY A 85 -6.22 11.11 -3.13
C GLY A 85 -5.41 12.39 -3.39
N TYR A 86 -5.35 13.29 -2.42
CA TYR A 86 -4.57 14.53 -2.51
C TYR A 86 -3.10 14.42 -2.05
N GLY A 87 -2.61 13.21 -1.76
CA GLY A 87 -1.26 12.98 -1.26
C GLY A 87 -1.05 13.41 0.19
N GLU A 88 -2.14 13.55 0.93
CA GLU A 88 -2.19 14.02 2.32
C GLU A 88 -1.43 13.15 3.33
N ASP A 89 -1.16 11.89 2.98
CA ASP A 89 -0.45 10.94 3.82
C ASP A 89 1.06 10.90 3.55
N GLY A 90 1.58 11.80 2.69
CA GLY A 90 3.02 11.97 2.47
C GLY A 90 3.69 10.92 1.57
N ASN A 91 2.90 9.98 1.02
CA ASN A 91 3.39 8.91 0.14
C ASN A 91 3.42 9.32 -1.35
N SER A 92 2.97 10.53 -1.69
CA SER A 92 3.07 11.05 -3.05
C SER A 92 4.52 11.19 -3.50
N MET A 93 4.79 10.84 -4.76
CA MET A 93 6.07 11.15 -5.43
C MET A 93 6.09 12.53 -6.09
N LEU A 94 4.95 13.24 -6.14
CA LEU A 94 4.87 14.58 -6.69
C LEU A 94 5.52 15.57 -5.72
N ARG A 95 6.61 16.23 -6.16
CA ARG A 95 7.43 17.13 -5.32
C ARG A 95 7.14 18.62 -5.56
N THR A 96 6.16 18.96 -6.40
CA THR A 96 5.86 20.35 -6.78
C THR A 96 5.22 21.15 -5.65
N GLY A 97 4.72 20.49 -4.60
CA GLY A 97 4.01 21.14 -3.49
C GLY A 97 2.59 21.58 -3.84
N GLU A 98 2.16 21.36 -5.09
CA GLU A 98 0.80 21.65 -5.53
C GLU A 98 -0.17 20.59 -5.00
N HIS A 99 -1.30 21.05 -4.49
CA HIS A 99 -2.38 20.21 -3.98
C HIS A 99 -3.18 19.65 -5.16
N LEU A 100 -2.75 18.53 -5.71
CA LEU A 100 -3.36 17.88 -6.88
C LEU A 100 -3.91 16.50 -6.54
N ILE A 101 -4.95 16.09 -7.28
CA ILE A 101 -5.52 14.75 -7.19
C ILE A 101 -4.56 13.76 -7.87
N HIS A 102 -4.23 12.69 -7.17
CA HIS A 102 -3.60 11.51 -7.71
C HIS A 102 -4.74 10.60 -8.17
N ASN A 103 -4.85 10.39 -9.49
CA ASN A 103 -6.00 9.69 -10.06
C ASN A 103 -5.86 8.16 -10.04
N GLY A 104 -4.66 7.63 -9.81
CA GLY A 104 -4.43 6.20 -9.64
C GLY A 104 -4.78 5.32 -10.84
N ALA A 105 -4.64 5.85 -12.06
CA ALA A 105 -5.02 5.10 -13.26
C ALA A 105 -4.22 3.80 -13.44
N ASP A 106 -2.89 3.89 -13.30
CA ASP A 106 -1.98 2.74 -13.33
C ASP A 106 -2.04 2.00 -12.00
N ASP A 107 -1.83 2.72 -10.90
CA ASP A 107 -1.77 2.24 -9.52
C ASP A 107 -2.99 2.77 -8.72
N ASN A 108 -4.08 2.03 -8.57
CA ASN A 108 -4.35 0.72 -9.15
C ASN A 108 -5.78 0.54 -9.69
N ALA A 109 -6.32 1.61 -10.31
CA ALA A 109 -7.59 1.53 -11.03
C ALA A 109 -7.53 0.51 -12.18
N SER A 110 -6.36 0.37 -12.82
CA SER A 110 -6.14 -0.61 -13.87
C SER A 110 -6.34 -2.06 -13.38
N GLY A 111 -5.76 -2.42 -12.23
CA GLY A 111 -5.87 -3.75 -11.64
C GLY A 111 -7.29 -4.02 -11.15
N THR A 112 -7.92 -3.03 -10.54
CA THR A 112 -9.33 -3.12 -10.14
C THR A 112 -10.26 -3.32 -11.35
N ALA A 113 -10.01 -2.62 -12.47
CA ALA A 113 -10.78 -2.82 -13.70
C ALA A 113 -10.59 -4.23 -14.27
N ALA A 114 -9.34 -4.73 -14.29
CA ALA A 114 -9.06 -6.11 -14.71
C ALA A 114 -9.73 -7.14 -13.80
N LEU A 115 -9.75 -6.90 -12.48
CA LEU A 115 -10.38 -7.77 -11.50
C LEU A 115 -11.89 -7.91 -11.75
N ILE A 116 -12.58 -6.79 -12.00
CA ILE A 116 -14.02 -6.76 -12.28
C ILE A 116 -14.32 -7.50 -13.59
N GLU A 117 -13.55 -7.26 -14.64
CA GLU A 117 -13.76 -7.92 -15.93
C GLU A 117 -13.47 -9.42 -15.86
N LEU A 118 -12.43 -9.84 -15.13
CA LEU A 118 -12.17 -11.26 -14.88
C LEU A 118 -13.30 -11.92 -14.11
N ALA A 119 -13.92 -11.24 -13.16
CA ALA A 119 -15.09 -11.75 -12.45
C ALA A 119 -16.25 -12.03 -13.40
N ARG A 120 -16.54 -11.10 -14.32
CA ARG A 120 -17.56 -11.26 -15.35
C ARG A 120 -17.24 -12.44 -16.28
N LEU A 121 -16.03 -12.49 -16.82
CA LEU A 121 -15.60 -13.54 -17.75
C LEU A 121 -15.60 -14.93 -17.10
N LEU A 122 -15.09 -15.05 -15.87
CA LEU A 122 -15.04 -16.33 -15.16
C LEU A 122 -16.44 -16.83 -14.81
N LYS A 123 -17.36 -15.94 -14.46
CA LYS A 123 -18.76 -16.30 -14.18
C LYS A 123 -19.48 -16.89 -15.41
N GLU A 124 -19.15 -16.41 -16.60
CA GLU A 124 -19.70 -16.89 -17.88
C GLU A 124 -18.91 -18.09 -18.46
N SER A 125 -17.73 -18.39 -17.90
CA SER A 125 -16.84 -19.42 -18.42
C SER A 125 -17.24 -20.84 -18.01
N LYS A 126 -16.62 -21.84 -18.67
CA LYS A 126 -16.65 -23.25 -18.24
C LYS A 126 -15.48 -23.61 -17.30
N LEU A 127 -14.71 -22.63 -16.84
CA LEU A 127 -13.60 -22.86 -15.92
C LEU A 127 -14.17 -23.02 -14.51
N ASN A 128 -14.56 -24.24 -14.15
CA ASN A 128 -15.23 -24.56 -12.89
C ASN A 128 -14.44 -25.53 -12.00
N LYS A 129 -13.18 -25.81 -12.36
CA LYS A 129 -12.29 -26.68 -11.57
C LYS A 129 -11.83 -26.06 -10.25
N ASN A 130 -12.03 -24.75 -10.09
CA ASN A 130 -11.76 -24.01 -8.86
C ASN A 130 -12.96 -23.13 -8.54
N ASN A 131 -13.11 -22.77 -7.28
CA ASN A 131 -13.87 -21.61 -6.85
C ASN A 131 -13.02 -20.35 -7.06
N TYR A 132 -13.65 -19.19 -7.19
CA TYR A 132 -12.92 -17.93 -7.41
C TYR A 132 -13.33 -16.90 -6.37
N LEU A 133 -12.34 -16.39 -5.64
CA LEU A 133 -12.51 -15.29 -4.69
C LEU A 133 -11.86 -14.03 -5.27
N PHE A 134 -12.63 -12.98 -5.46
CA PHE A 134 -12.18 -11.69 -5.93
C PHE A 134 -12.11 -10.75 -4.74
N ILE A 135 -10.99 -10.06 -4.56
CA ILE A 135 -10.81 -9.12 -3.45
C ILE A 135 -10.27 -7.79 -3.97
N ALA A 136 -11.07 -6.74 -3.84
CA ALA A 136 -10.59 -5.36 -3.95
C ALA A 136 -10.15 -4.90 -2.55
N PHE A 137 -8.84 -4.85 -2.32
CA PHE A 137 -8.23 -4.46 -1.05
C PHE A 137 -8.26 -2.95 -0.85
N SER A 138 -8.38 -2.53 0.42
CA SER A 138 -8.29 -1.13 0.83
C SER A 138 -7.06 -0.89 1.71
N GLY A 139 -6.48 0.30 1.67
CA GLY A 139 -5.35 0.71 2.50
C GLY A 139 -4.03 0.05 2.10
N GLU A 140 -3.84 -0.29 0.84
CA GLU A 140 -2.56 -0.78 0.30
C GLU A 140 -1.50 0.32 0.45
N GLU A 141 -1.85 1.54 0.01
CA GLU A 141 -0.99 2.72 -0.10
C GLU A 141 -0.47 3.24 1.26
N LEU A 142 -1.10 2.75 2.33
CA LEU A 142 -0.80 3.08 3.72
C LEU A 142 -0.03 1.96 4.45
N GLY A 143 0.29 0.86 3.75
CA GLY A 143 1.04 -0.26 4.30
C GLY A 143 0.26 -1.58 4.34
N LEU A 144 -0.43 -1.92 3.24
CA LEU A 144 -1.06 -3.24 3.04
C LEU A 144 -2.15 -3.58 4.07
N PHE A 145 -2.87 -2.59 4.60
CA PHE A 145 -3.81 -2.82 5.72
C PHE A 145 -4.93 -3.81 5.38
N GLY A 146 -5.53 -3.69 4.19
CA GLY A 146 -6.62 -4.55 3.77
C GLY A 146 -6.20 -6.00 3.57
N SER A 147 -5.10 -6.24 2.86
CA SER A 147 -4.60 -7.59 2.60
C SER A 147 -4.09 -8.26 3.87
N LYS A 148 -3.40 -7.51 4.74
CA LYS A 148 -3.00 -8.00 6.06
C LYS A 148 -4.20 -8.40 6.91
N TYR A 149 -5.22 -7.54 6.98
CA TYR A 149 -6.43 -7.84 7.75
C TYR A 149 -7.12 -9.12 7.24
N PHE A 150 -7.21 -9.30 5.92
CA PHE A 150 -7.78 -10.52 5.33
C PHE A 150 -6.95 -11.77 5.65
N ALA A 151 -5.61 -11.69 5.60
CA ALA A 151 -4.75 -12.83 5.94
C ALA A 151 -4.92 -13.25 7.41
N ASP A 152 -5.06 -12.28 8.32
CA ASP A 152 -5.26 -12.50 9.75
C ASP A 152 -6.70 -12.92 10.10
N ASN A 153 -7.68 -12.51 9.28
CA ASN A 153 -9.12 -12.74 9.49
C ASN A 153 -9.80 -13.21 8.19
N PRO A 154 -9.45 -14.40 7.68
CA PRO A 154 -9.89 -14.83 6.37
C PRO A 154 -11.38 -15.18 6.38
N THR A 155 -12.09 -14.81 5.31
CA THR A 155 -13.51 -15.15 5.12
C THR A 155 -13.72 -16.56 4.54
N ILE A 156 -12.62 -17.24 4.17
CA ILE A 156 -12.60 -18.62 3.67
C ILE A 156 -11.49 -19.41 4.36
N ASN A 157 -11.54 -20.74 4.30
CA ASN A 157 -10.43 -21.55 4.78
C ASN A 157 -9.21 -21.42 3.83
N LEU A 158 -8.14 -20.78 4.30
CA LEU A 158 -6.92 -20.58 3.51
C LEU A 158 -6.23 -21.91 3.14
N SER A 159 -6.46 -23.00 3.86
CA SER A 159 -5.92 -24.32 3.46
C SER A 159 -6.54 -24.89 2.18
N SER A 160 -7.67 -24.31 1.73
CA SER A 160 -8.33 -24.65 0.47
C SER A 160 -7.89 -23.75 -0.69
N VAL A 161 -7.09 -22.72 -0.42
CA VAL A 161 -6.60 -21.80 -1.44
C VAL A 161 -5.42 -22.44 -2.15
N ASN A 162 -5.51 -22.53 -3.48
CA ASN A 162 -4.44 -23.07 -4.31
C ASN A 162 -3.35 -22.02 -4.54
N TYR A 163 -3.75 -20.83 -4.99
CA TYR A 163 -2.87 -19.70 -5.20
C TYR A 163 -3.66 -18.38 -5.25
N MET A 164 -2.93 -17.27 -5.12
CA MET A 164 -3.44 -15.93 -5.29
C MET A 164 -2.67 -15.23 -6.42
N ILE A 165 -3.38 -14.47 -7.26
CA ILE A 165 -2.79 -13.59 -8.26
C ILE A 165 -3.14 -12.15 -7.88
N ASN A 166 -2.12 -11.32 -7.70
CA ASN A 166 -2.27 -9.89 -7.51
C ASN A 166 -2.23 -9.16 -8.86
N LEU A 167 -3.20 -8.30 -9.10
CA LEU A 167 -3.36 -7.47 -10.28
C LEU A 167 -3.03 -6.04 -9.87
N ASP A 168 -1.75 -5.71 -9.91
CA ASP A 168 -1.25 -4.39 -9.56
C ASP A 168 -0.49 -3.80 -10.74
N MET A 169 -0.79 -2.53 -11.04
CA MET A 169 -0.25 -1.77 -12.16
C MET A 169 -0.34 -2.53 -13.51
N VAL A 170 -1.54 -2.95 -13.89
CA VAL A 170 -1.76 -3.71 -15.12
C VAL A 170 -2.00 -2.79 -16.33
N GLY A 171 -1.46 -3.15 -17.49
CA GLY A 171 -1.76 -2.43 -18.74
C GLY A 171 -0.80 -1.29 -19.09
N ARG A 172 0.24 -1.05 -18.27
CA ARG A 172 1.37 -0.20 -18.66
C ARG A 172 2.49 -1.03 -19.29
N LEU A 173 2.74 -0.78 -20.57
CA LEU A 173 3.84 -1.40 -21.32
C LEU A 173 4.77 -0.33 -21.88
N ASN A 174 6.08 -0.54 -21.78
CA ASN A 174 7.05 0.28 -22.49
C ASN A 174 7.22 -0.26 -23.92
N ASP A 175 6.87 0.54 -24.93
CA ASP A 175 6.85 0.10 -26.34
C ASP A 175 8.23 -0.32 -26.87
N SER A 176 9.30 0.29 -26.37
CA SER A 176 10.67 -0.01 -26.81
C SER A 176 11.21 -1.32 -26.23
N THR A 177 10.92 -1.59 -24.95
CA THR A 177 11.47 -2.76 -24.24
C THR A 177 10.52 -3.95 -24.23
N LYS A 178 9.20 -3.70 -24.31
CA LYS A 178 8.11 -4.68 -24.24
C LYS A 178 8.24 -5.65 -23.06
N VAL A 179 8.76 -5.15 -21.93
CA VAL A 179 8.97 -5.96 -20.75
C VAL A 179 7.66 -6.16 -20.01
N LEU A 180 7.33 -7.42 -19.75
CA LEU A 180 6.29 -7.82 -18.80
C LEU A 180 6.98 -8.32 -17.52
N THR A 181 6.76 -7.62 -16.42
CA THR A 181 7.30 -8.03 -15.11
C THR A 181 6.33 -8.99 -14.42
N ILE A 182 6.85 -10.10 -13.90
CA ILE A 182 6.10 -11.05 -13.08
C ILE A 182 6.78 -11.09 -11.71
N GLY A 183 6.12 -10.52 -10.70
CA GLY A 183 6.55 -10.59 -9.31
C GLY A 183 6.07 -11.87 -8.62
N GLY A 184 6.71 -12.24 -7.51
CA GLY A 184 6.27 -13.36 -6.68
C GLY A 184 6.48 -14.74 -7.32
N TYR A 185 7.29 -14.82 -8.39
CA TYR A 185 7.60 -16.08 -9.06
C TYR A 185 8.20 -17.14 -8.12
N GLY A 186 8.98 -16.71 -7.11
CA GLY A 186 9.58 -17.60 -6.12
C GLY A 186 8.61 -18.15 -5.07
N THR A 187 7.35 -17.72 -5.06
CA THR A 187 6.36 -18.14 -4.04
C THR A 187 5.79 -19.55 -4.27
N SER A 188 6.03 -20.15 -5.44
CA SER A 188 5.68 -21.54 -5.71
C SER A 188 6.73 -22.21 -6.59
N PRO A 189 7.14 -23.46 -6.27
CA PRO A 189 8.02 -24.23 -7.15
C PRO A 189 7.36 -24.56 -8.50
N GLU A 190 6.03 -24.57 -8.57
CA GLU A 190 5.27 -24.94 -9.77
C GLU A 190 5.34 -23.84 -10.86
N TRP A 191 5.52 -22.57 -10.47
CA TRP A 191 5.57 -21.46 -11.43
C TRP A 191 6.71 -21.61 -12.44
N ALA A 192 7.81 -22.23 -12.05
CA ALA A 192 8.94 -22.48 -12.94
C ALA A 192 8.61 -23.45 -14.09
N SER A 193 7.67 -24.37 -13.86
CA SER A 193 7.20 -25.29 -14.91
C SER A 193 6.17 -24.65 -15.83
N LEU A 194 5.36 -23.72 -15.31
CA LEU A 194 4.24 -23.10 -16.02
C LEU A 194 4.67 -21.87 -16.84
N ILE A 195 5.58 -21.05 -16.31
CA ILE A 195 6.04 -19.82 -16.95
C ILE A 195 7.23 -20.16 -17.86
N ASN A 196 6.94 -20.35 -19.14
CA ASN A 196 7.98 -20.58 -20.14
C ASN A 196 8.68 -19.27 -20.53
N LEU A 197 9.75 -18.94 -19.79
CA LEU A 197 10.60 -17.76 -20.03
C LEU A 197 11.31 -17.78 -21.40
N LYS A 198 11.34 -18.93 -22.09
CA LYS A 198 12.00 -19.11 -23.38
C LYS A 198 11.01 -19.20 -24.55
N SER A 199 9.73 -18.92 -24.31
CA SER A 199 8.69 -18.96 -25.33
C SER A 199 8.98 -17.93 -26.44
N LYS A 200 9.48 -18.40 -27.59
CA LYS A 200 9.70 -17.59 -28.80
C LYS A 200 8.42 -17.03 -29.44
N LYS A 201 7.23 -17.37 -28.90
CA LYS A 201 5.93 -16.92 -29.41
C LYS A 201 5.35 -15.73 -28.63
N SER A 202 5.95 -15.33 -27.52
CA SER A 202 5.49 -14.17 -26.75
C SER A 202 5.93 -12.87 -27.44
N PRO A 203 5.02 -11.88 -27.65
CA PRO A 203 5.42 -10.54 -28.07
C PRO A 203 6.14 -9.75 -26.96
N PHE A 204 6.18 -10.29 -25.73
CA PHE A 204 6.76 -9.66 -24.55
C PHE A 204 8.08 -10.32 -24.14
N VAL A 205 8.98 -9.49 -23.62
CA VAL A 205 10.17 -9.92 -22.87
C VAL A 205 9.75 -10.14 -21.42
N ILE A 206 9.77 -11.38 -20.93
CA ILE A 206 9.38 -11.67 -19.54
C ILE A 206 10.55 -11.38 -18.60
N LYS A 207 10.34 -10.53 -17.60
CA LYS A 207 11.26 -10.30 -16.49
C LYS A 207 10.64 -10.86 -15.21
N ILE A 208 11.38 -11.68 -14.48
CA ILE A 208 10.97 -12.12 -13.15
C ILE A 208 11.48 -11.11 -12.13
N ASP A 209 10.60 -10.71 -11.21
CA ASP A 209 10.96 -10.05 -9.98
C ASP A 209 10.71 -11.01 -8.81
N SER A 210 11.66 -11.09 -7.89
CA SER A 210 11.68 -12.10 -6.82
C SER A 210 10.94 -11.62 -5.59
#